data_AF-A0A7K4N1E1-F1
#
_entry.id   AF-A0A7K4N1E1-F1
#
_cell.length_a   1.000
_cell.length_b   1.000
_cell.length_c   1.000
_cell.angle_alpha   90.00
_cell.angle_beta   90.00
_cell.angle_gamma   90.00
#
_symmetry.space_group_name_H-M   'P 1'
#
loop_
_entity.id
_entity.type
_entity.pdbx_description
1 polymer ?
#
loop_
_entity_poly.entity_id
_entity_poly.type
_entity_poly.pdbx_seq_one_letter_code
_entity_poly.pdbx_strand_id
1 'polypeptide(L)'
;MSSDSPYQWFDDFVGVAYRYYDLRMNLVPLFHDFKKARIFWIDTIKWWNDHSIKIRFVETGDTYWFIMGAESRMVKNNRFLFKVLPKSSHYDRFKKGQEGTAYLRLGSYSTKFKKDVKADAKCNCGHIKEDHEEGKDDDSCLFEECDCKKFETFQINMLKKKKTVTDIKFLTETEIKDDVLAWNCFSVNKYAEKK
;
A
#
# COMPACT_ATOMS: atom_id res chain seq x y z
N MET A 1 -15.86 24.75 18.67
CA MET A 1 -15.52 25.29 17.34
C MET A 1 -15.09 24.13 16.48
N SER A 2 -15.89 23.79 15.47
CA SER A 2 -15.69 22.61 14.61
C SER A 2 -14.38 22.75 13.82
N SER A 3 -13.38 21.97 14.20
CA SER A 3 -12.11 21.86 13.50
C SER A 3 -12.28 20.97 12.27
N ASP A 4 -12.92 21.50 11.23
CA ASP A 4 -12.84 20.86 9.92
C ASP A 4 -11.41 21.08 9.41
N SER A 5 -10.54 20.11 9.64
CA SER A 5 -9.21 20.07 9.02
C SER A 5 -9.41 20.27 7.50
N PRO A 6 -8.74 21.24 6.86
CA PRO A 6 -8.84 21.44 5.42
C PRO A 6 -8.34 20.22 4.63
N TYR A 7 -7.63 19.30 5.30
CA TYR A 7 -7.14 18.04 4.74
C TYR A 7 -8.03 16.88 5.21
N GLN A 8 -8.74 16.28 4.27
CA GLN A 8 -9.42 14.99 4.48
C GLN A 8 -8.39 13.87 4.37
N TRP A 9 -8.05 13.26 5.51
CA TRP A 9 -7.17 12.10 5.57
C TRP A 9 -7.94 10.81 5.30
N PHE A 10 -7.35 9.90 4.52
CA PHE A 10 -7.93 8.63 4.11
C PHE A 10 -7.00 7.47 4.45
N ASP A 11 -7.52 6.50 5.19
CA ASP A 11 -6.80 5.35 5.72
C ASP A 11 -7.51 3.99 5.44
N ASP A 12 -8.70 4.00 4.82
CA ASP A 12 -9.47 2.81 4.38
C ASP A 12 -8.85 2.14 3.13
N PHE A 13 -7.58 1.76 3.24
CA PHE A 13 -6.89 0.87 2.31
C PHE A 13 -6.12 -0.18 3.10
N VAL A 14 -5.84 -1.34 2.53
CA VAL A 14 -5.26 -2.52 3.21
C VAL A 14 -3.80 -2.29 3.56
N GLY A 15 -3.02 -1.77 2.61
CA GLY A 15 -1.58 -1.57 2.76
C GLY A 15 -0.92 -1.11 1.47
N VAL A 16 0.39 -1.24 1.38
CA VAL A 16 1.16 -0.81 0.21
C VAL A 16 1.94 -1.98 -0.37
N ALA A 17 1.75 -2.24 -1.66
CA ALA A 17 2.54 -3.20 -2.42
C ALA A 17 3.62 -2.51 -3.24
N TYR A 18 4.69 -3.25 -3.51
CA TYR A 18 5.85 -2.78 -4.25
C TYR A 18 6.13 -3.69 -5.44
N ARG A 19 6.42 -3.11 -6.61
CA ARG A 19 6.84 -3.84 -7.81
C ARG A 19 8.14 -3.30 -8.36
N TYR A 20 9.13 -4.17 -8.58
CA TYR A 20 10.52 -3.75 -8.78
C TYR A 20 11.03 -3.76 -10.23
N TYR A 21 10.30 -4.39 -11.16
CA TYR A 21 10.83 -4.71 -12.50
C TYR A 21 10.41 -3.73 -13.62
N ASP A 22 9.76 -2.62 -13.28
CA ASP A 22 9.48 -1.55 -14.25
C ASP A 22 10.64 -0.52 -14.21
N LEU A 23 10.71 0.40 -15.20
CA LEU A 23 11.72 1.47 -15.27
C LEU A 23 11.89 2.26 -13.96
N ARG A 24 10.79 2.40 -13.21
CA ARG A 24 10.78 2.87 -11.82
C ARG A 24 10.03 1.86 -10.99
N MET A 25 10.46 1.67 -9.73
CA MET A 25 9.69 0.87 -8.79
C MET A 25 8.27 1.42 -8.67
N ASN A 26 7.28 0.53 -8.54
CA ASN A 26 5.91 0.95 -8.32
C ASN A 26 5.61 0.90 -6.83
N LEU A 27 4.90 1.91 -6.37
CA LEU A 27 4.26 1.96 -5.08
C LEU A 27 2.75 1.90 -5.30
N VAL A 28 2.10 0.95 -4.63
CA VAL A 28 0.69 0.63 -4.88
C VAL A 28 -0.10 0.56 -3.59
N PRO A 29 -0.83 1.62 -3.17
CA PRO A 29 -1.84 1.50 -2.13
C PRO A 29 -2.94 0.53 -2.60
N LEU A 30 -3.18 -0.48 -1.77
CA LEU A 30 -4.07 -1.59 -2.04
C LEU A 30 -5.40 -1.38 -1.34
N PHE A 31 -6.50 -1.37 -2.09
CA PHE A 31 -7.86 -1.29 -1.55
C PHE A 31 -8.44 -2.70 -1.39
N HIS A 32 -9.50 -2.80 -0.57
CA HIS A 32 -10.25 -4.05 -0.41
C HIS A 32 -10.93 -4.52 -1.70
N ASP A 33 -11.22 -3.60 -2.61
CA ASP A 33 -11.89 -3.90 -3.87
C ASP A 33 -11.39 -2.99 -5.00
N PHE A 34 -11.38 -3.55 -6.22
CA PHE A 34 -10.85 -2.88 -7.40
C PHE A 34 -11.71 -1.70 -7.88
N LYS A 35 -13.04 -1.76 -7.68
CA LYS A 35 -13.96 -0.65 -7.97
C LYS A 35 -13.70 0.49 -6.99
N LYS A 36 -13.47 0.23 -5.70
CA LYS A 36 -13.05 1.27 -4.74
C LYS A 36 -11.76 1.97 -5.18
N ALA A 37 -10.72 1.21 -5.54
CA ALA A 37 -9.47 1.78 -6.05
C ALA A 37 -9.69 2.65 -7.30
N ARG A 38 -10.55 2.20 -8.23
CA ARG A 38 -10.88 2.95 -9.46
C ARG A 38 -11.64 4.24 -9.16
N ILE A 39 -12.63 4.21 -8.28
CA ILE A 39 -13.39 5.40 -7.89
C ILE A 39 -12.44 6.41 -7.23
N PHE A 40 -11.64 5.95 -6.27
CA PHE A 40 -10.66 6.81 -5.58
C PHE A 40 -9.66 7.43 -6.55
N TRP A 41 -9.22 6.69 -7.57
CA TRP A 41 -8.39 7.24 -8.63
C TRP A 41 -9.08 8.40 -9.37
N ILE A 42 -10.32 8.19 -9.81
CA ILE A 42 -11.06 9.17 -10.62
C ILE A 42 -11.39 10.42 -9.82
N ASP A 43 -11.78 10.25 -8.55
CA ASP A 43 -12.29 11.34 -7.72
C ASP A 43 -11.16 12.14 -7.07
N THR A 44 -10.00 11.53 -6.81
CA THR A 44 -8.89 12.16 -6.07
C THR A 44 -7.59 12.16 -6.90
N ILE A 45 -6.95 11.00 -7.08
CA ILE A 45 -5.56 10.93 -7.58
C ILE A 45 -5.39 11.45 -9.02
N LYS A 46 -6.40 11.29 -9.87
CA LYS A 46 -6.39 11.77 -11.26
C LYS A 46 -6.11 13.28 -11.33
N TRP A 47 -6.63 14.03 -10.37
CA TRP A 47 -6.58 15.50 -10.33
C TRP A 47 -5.30 16.05 -9.71
N TRP A 48 -4.47 15.19 -9.12
CA TRP A 48 -3.18 15.57 -8.56
C TRP A 48 -2.17 15.95 -9.64
N ASN A 49 -1.39 16.99 -9.39
CA ASN A 49 -0.24 17.34 -10.22
C ASN A 49 0.94 16.42 -9.87
N ASP A 50 1.49 15.68 -10.84
CA ASP A 50 2.58 14.71 -10.61
C ASP A 50 3.77 15.32 -9.84
N HIS A 51 4.17 16.55 -10.18
CA HIS A 51 5.27 17.26 -9.54
C HIS A 51 5.02 17.69 -8.09
N SER A 52 3.77 17.75 -7.64
CA SER A 52 3.42 18.10 -6.26
C SER A 52 3.13 16.88 -5.39
N ILE A 53 3.13 15.67 -5.95
CA ILE A 53 2.92 14.45 -5.17
C ILE A 53 4.14 14.23 -4.28
N LYS A 54 3.86 14.16 -2.98
CA LYS A 54 4.84 13.90 -1.92
C LYS A 54 4.47 12.60 -1.22
N ILE A 55 5.45 11.73 -1.04
CA ILE A 55 5.32 10.50 -0.25
C ILE A 55 6.34 10.55 0.90
N ARG A 56 5.87 10.27 2.11
CA ARG A 56 6.70 10.16 3.31
C ARG A 56 6.52 8.80 3.94
N PHE A 57 7.63 8.24 4.38
CA PHE A 57 7.68 7.07 5.23
C PHE A 57 8.28 7.50 6.56
N VAL A 58 7.48 7.58 7.60
CA VAL A 58 7.97 7.97 8.92
C VAL A 58 8.15 6.71 9.76
N GLU A 59 9.39 6.32 10.02
CA GLU A 59 9.70 5.09 10.76
C GLU A 59 9.53 5.26 12.28
N THR A 60 8.81 4.33 12.90
CA THR A 60 8.44 4.34 14.31
C THR A 60 8.61 2.93 14.89
N GLY A 61 9.84 2.61 15.32
CA GLY A 61 10.21 1.26 15.77
C GLY A 61 10.07 0.23 14.64
N ASP A 62 9.25 -0.79 14.88
CA ASP A 62 8.97 -1.90 13.94
C ASP A 62 7.88 -1.56 12.91
N THR A 63 7.29 -0.36 13.00
CA THR A 63 6.28 0.13 12.06
C THR A 63 6.76 1.39 11.35
N TYR A 64 6.01 1.81 10.35
CA TYR A 64 6.17 3.11 9.71
C TYR A 64 4.82 3.69 9.32
N TRP A 65 4.74 5.01 9.27
CA TRP A 65 3.62 5.73 8.69
C TRP A 65 3.89 5.92 7.21
N PHE A 66 3.06 5.34 6.36
CA PHE A 66 2.93 5.76 4.98
C PHE A 66 2.07 7.01 4.94
N ILE A 67 2.55 8.09 4.33
CA ILE A 67 1.83 9.36 4.20
C ILE A 67 1.98 9.85 2.76
N MET A 68 0.89 10.26 2.14
CA MET A 68 0.89 10.75 0.77
C MET A 68 -0.08 11.89 0.58
N GLY A 69 0.36 12.94 -0.11
CA GLY A 69 -0.46 14.10 -0.43
C GLY A 69 0.04 14.81 -1.68
N ALA A 70 -0.82 15.62 -2.27
CA ALA A 70 -0.47 16.45 -3.42
C ALA A 70 -1.38 17.67 -3.53
N GLU A 71 -0.94 18.63 -4.33
CA GLU A 71 -1.81 19.69 -4.82
C GLU A 71 -2.74 19.13 -5.90
N SER A 72 -4.03 19.43 -5.78
CA SER A 72 -5.07 18.98 -6.70
C SER A 72 -5.62 20.13 -7.52
N ARG A 73 -5.89 19.87 -8.80
CA ARG A 73 -6.67 20.78 -9.67
C ARG A 73 -8.16 20.78 -9.33
N MET A 74 -8.61 19.85 -8.47
CA MET A 74 -9.98 19.71 -8.02
C MET A 74 -10.03 19.61 -6.49
N VAL A 75 -10.52 20.65 -5.83
CA VAL A 75 -10.48 20.76 -4.36
C VAL A 75 -11.55 19.91 -3.68
N LYS A 76 -12.74 19.78 -4.29
CA LYS A 76 -13.95 19.19 -3.67
C LYS A 76 -13.74 17.81 -3.04
N ASN A 77 -12.96 16.94 -3.69
CA ASN A 77 -12.71 15.56 -3.26
C ASN A 77 -11.21 15.29 -3.04
N ASN A 78 -10.42 16.33 -2.76
CA ASN A 78 -9.00 16.15 -2.51
C ASN A 78 -8.80 15.47 -1.15
N ARG A 79 -8.16 14.30 -1.16
CA ARG A 79 -7.93 13.49 0.06
C ARG A 79 -6.48 13.05 0.13
N PHE A 80 -5.89 13.22 1.29
CA PHE A 80 -4.53 12.81 1.60
C PHE A 80 -4.59 11.40 2.17
N LEU A 81 -3.58 10.57 1.93
CA LEU A 81 -3.58 9.19 2.41
C LEU A 81 -2.60 9.04 3.55
N PHE A 82 -2.98 8.25 4.55
CA PHE A 82 -2.04 7.75 5.54
C PHE A 82 -2.37 6.34 5.99
N LYS A 83 -1.37 5.59 6.44
CA LYS A 83 -1.58 4.32 7.15
C LYS A 83 -0.34 3.92 7.93
N VAL A 84 -0.55 3.35 9.11
CA VAL A 84 0.52 2.71 9.88
C VAL A 84 0.69 1.27 9.40
N LEU A 85 1.91 0.89 9.03
CA LEU A 85 2.23 -0.40 8.43
C LEU A 85 3.46 -1.02 9.12
N PRO A 86 3.51 -2.35 9.28
CA PRO A 86 4.71 -3.02 9.77
C PRO A 86 5.83 -2.95 8.72
N LYS A 87 7.08 -2.81 9.19
CA LYS A 87 8.25 -2.98 8.33
C LYS A 87 8.30 -4.42 7.81
N SER A 88 8.75 -4.57 6.57
CA SER A 88 8.88 -5.88 5.91
C SER A 88 10.06 -5.86 4.95
N SER A 89 10.53 -7.04 4.56
CA SER A 89 11.57 -7.17 3.54
C SER A 89 11.22 -6.48 2.22
N HIS A 90 9.92 -6.38 1.89
CA HIS A 90 9.43 -5.67 0.72
C HIS A 90 9.57 -4.14 0.87
N TYR A 91 9.25 -3.61 2.05
CA TYR A 91 9.49 -2.21 2.38
C TYR A 91 10.98 -1.86 2.30
N ASP A 92 11.84 -2.67 2.94
CA ASP A 92 13.29 -2.43 2.95
C ASP A 92 13.89 -2.44 1.55
N ARG A 93 13.42 -3.38 0.71
CA ARG A 93 13.83 -3.46 -0.70
C ARG A 93 13.40 -2.21 -1.47
N PHE A 94 12.18 -1.73 -1.27
CA PHE A 94 11.72 -0.50 -1.90
C PHE A 94 12.52 0.72 -1.44
N LYS A 95 12.75 0.86 -0.13
CA LYS A 95 13.54 1.96 0.46
C LYS A 95 14.93 2.05 -0.16
N LYS A 96 15.61 0.91 -0.33
CA LYS A 96 16.96 0.84 -0.90
C LYS A 96 17.00 1.16 -2.40
N GLY A 97 15.95 0.84 -3.16
CA GLY A 97 16.00 0.86 -4.63
C GLY A 97 15.18 1.95 -5.34
N GLN A 98 14.41 2.77 -4.61
CA GLN A 98 13.54 3.77 -5.24
C GLN A 98 14.27 5.02 -5.78
N GLU A 99 15.50 5.32 -5.33
CA GLU A 99 16.33 6.44 -5.85
C GLU A 99 15.61 7.80 -5.91
N GLY A 100 14.70 8.06 -4.98
CA GLY A 100 13.87 9.27 -4.92
C GLY A 100 12.64 9.27 -5.84
N THR A 101 12.42 8.24 -6.66
CA THR A 101 11.35 8.21 -7.66
C THR A 101 10.55 6.90 -7.69
N ALA A 102 9.27 7.00 -8.00
CA ALA A 102 8.42 5.81 -8.16
C ALA A 102 7.25 6.08 -9.12
N TYR A 103 6.66 4.99 -9.62
CA TYR A 103 5.32 5.04 -10.18
C TYR A 103 4.29 4.81 -9.08
N LEU A 104 3.41 5.78 -8.86
CA LEU A 104 2.22 5.61 -8.04
C LEU A 104 1.11 4.99 -8.88
N ARG A 105 0.59 3.85 -8.43
CA ARG A 105 -0.64 3.23 -8.93
C ARG A 105 -1.55 2.93 -7.75
N LEU A 106 -2.83 2.68 -8.00
CA LEU A 106 -3.70 2.04 -7.01
C LEU A 106 -3.98 0.62 -7.45
N GLY A 107 -4.33 -0.24 -6.49
CA GLY A 107 -4.70 -1.61 -6.79
C GLY A 107 -5.67 -2.18 -5.76
N SER A 108 -5.99 -3.45 -5.91
CA SER A 108 -6.74 -4.22 -4.92
C SER A 108 -5.95 -5.46 -4.52
N TYR A 109 -6.14 -5.87 -3.27
CA TYR A 109 -5.65 -7.13 -2.74
C TYR A 109 -6.81 -8.10 -2.60
N SER A 110 -6.65 -9.32 -3.11
CA SER A 110 -7.62 -10.39 -2.90
C SER A 110 -6.91 -11.67 -2.54
N THR A 111 -7.29 -12.27 -1.41
CA THR A 111 -6.95 -13.65 -1.08
C THR A 111 -7.61 -14.60 -2.09
N LYS A 112 -6.87 -15.64 -2.47
CA LYS A 112 -7.31 -16.69 -3.38
C LYS A 112 -7.06 -18.04 -2.75
N PHE A 113 -8.00 -18.96 -2.96
CA PHE A 113 -7.91 -20.33 -2.49
C PHE A 113 -7.70 -21.29 -3.66
N LYS A 114 -7.50 -22.58 -3.36
CA LYS A 114 -7.16 -23.61 -4.35
C LYS A 114 -8.11 -23.58 -5.56
N LYS A 115 -9.41 -23.42 -5.31
CA LYS A 115 -10.47 -23.38 -6.33
C LYS A 115 -10.40 -22.16 -7.26
N ASP A 116 -9.77 -21.06 -6.82
CA ASP A 116 -9.78 -19.78 -7.54
C ASP A 116 -8.58 -19.59 -8.48
N VAL A 117 -7.64 -20.55 -8.48
CA VAL A 117 -6.34 -20.42 -9.14
C VAL A 117 -6.00 -21.62 -10.04
N LYS A 118 -5.09 -21.37 -10.98
CA LYS A 118 -4.52 -22.40 -11.86
C LYS A 118 -3.51 -23.27 -11.10
N ALA A 119 -3.17 -24.41 -11.68
CA ALA A 119 -2.31 -25.43 -11.07
C ALA A 119 -0.89 -24.95 -10.73
N ASP A 120 -0.36 -23.99 -11.49
CA ASP A 120 0.97 -23.38 -11.31
C ASP A 120 1.01 -22.27 -10.24
N ALA A 121 -0.14 -21.94 -9.63
CA ALA A 121 -0.20 -20.90 -8.60
C ALA A 121 0.53 -21.35 -7.33
N LYS A 122 1.38 -20.46 -6.80
CA LYS A 122 2.12 -20.70 -5.55
C LYS A 122 1.28 -20.34 -4.34
N CYS A 123 1.18 -21.27 -3.40
CA CYS A 123 0.69 -21.04 -2.06
C CYS A 123 1.65 -20.10 -1.30
N ASN A 124 1.17 -19.50 -0.21
CA ASN A 124 1.98 -18.74 0.74
C ASN A 124 3.12 -19.57 1.35
N CYS A 125 3.01 -20.91 1.37
CA CYS A 125 4.11 -21.80 1.76
C CYS A 125 5.22 -21.94 0.70
N GLY A 126 5.03 -21.37 -0.50
CA GLY A 126 6.01 -21.39 -1.60
C GLY A 126 5.82 -22.51 -2.62
N HIS A 127 5.12 -23.58 -2.25
CA HIS A 127 4.81 -24.73 -3.12
C HIS A 127 3.61 -24.46 -4.05
N ILE A 128 3.55 -25.15 -5.19
CA ILE A 128 2.48 -24.93 -6.18
C ILE A 128 1.19 -25.61 -5.73
N LYS A 129 0.08 -25.27 -6.39
CA LYS A 129 -1.25 -25.84 -6.07
C LYS A 129 -1.28 -27.36 -6.23
N GLU A 130 -0.50 -27.93 -7.15
CA GLU A 130 -0.41 -29.39 -7.33
C GLU A 130 0.26 -30.09 -6.15
N ASP A 131 1.09 -29.38 -5.39
CA ASP A 131 1.76 -29.91 -4.19
C ASP A 131 0.85 -29.87 -2.94
N HIS A 132 -0.47 -29.75 -3.13
CA HIS A 132 -1.45 -29.71 -2.05
C HIS A 132 -2.55 -30.75 -2.27
N GLU A 133 -3.01 -31.37 -1.20
CA GLU A 133 -4.03 -32.44 -1.16
C GLU A 133 -5.28 -32.12 -2.01
N GLU A 134 -5.75 -33.07 -2.82
CA GLU A 134 -6.92 -32.88 -3.72
C GLU A 134 -8.29 -33.01 -3.02
N GLY A 135 -8.29 -33.15 -1.69
CA GLY A 135 -9.50 -33.34 -0.88
C GLY A 135 -10.43 -32.13 -0.86
N LYS A 136 -11.72 -32.36 -0.59
CA LYS A 136 -12.71 -31.27 -0.45
C LYS A 136 -12.49 -30.40 0.80
N ASP A 137 -11.90 -30.99 1.84
CA ASP A 137 -11.75 -30.40 3.16
C ASP A 137 -10.30 -30.37 3.65
N ASP A 138 -9.36 -30.82 2.80
CA ASP A 138 -7.93 -30.85 3.10
C ASP A 138 -7.17 -30.29 1.89
N ASP A 139 -6.56 -29.13 2.10
CA ASP A 139 -5.65 -28.48 1.16
C ASP A 139 -4.24 -28.43 1.78
N SER A 140 -3.85 -29.45 2.57
CA SER A 140 -2.52 -29.51 3.17
C SER A 140 -1.44 -29.69 2.11
N CYS A 141 -0.27 -29.10 2.35
CA CYS A 141 0.88 -29.27 1.48
C CYS A 141 1.49 -30.65 1.68
N LEU A 142 1.85 -31.30 0.57
CA LEU A 142 2.36 -32.68 0.53
C LEU A 142 3.85 -32.77 0.89
N PHE A 143 4.54 -31.64 1.09
CA PHE A 143 5.94 -31.62 1.51
C PHE A 143 6.05 -31.92 3.01
N GLU A 144 6.81 -32.96 3.38
CA GLU A 144 6.94 -33.43 4.77
C GLU A 144 7.41 -32.35 5.76
N GLU A 145 8.25 -31.41 5.32
CA GLU A 145 8.76 -30.30 6.15
C GLU A 145 7.82 -29.07 6.17
N CYS A 146 6.65 -29.15 5.52
CA CYS A 146 5.74 -28.03 5.36
C CYS A 146 4.47 -28.18 6.19
N ASP A 147 4.33 -27.36 7.25
CA ASP A 147 3.13 -27.35 8.12
C ASP A 147 1.89 -26.66 7.49
N CYS A 148 1.89 -26.44 6.18
CA CYS A 148 0.82 -25.73 5.49
C CYS A 148 -0.42 -26.63 5.40
N LYS A 149 -1.49 -26.27 6.12
CA LYS A 149 -2.76 -27.05 6.14
C LYS A 149 -3.82 -26.56 5.15
N LYS A 150 -3.54 -25.45 4.47
CA LYS A 150 -4.48 -24.84 3.53
C LYS A 150 -3.74 -24.18 2.39
N PHE A 151 -4.22 -24.39 1.18
CA PHE A 151 -3.78 -23.61 0.05
C PHE A 151 -4.37 -22.21 0.14
N GLU A 152 -3.52 -21.23 0.39
CA GLU A 152 -3.88 -19.82 0.37
C GLU A 152 -2.80 -19.06 -0.40
N THR A 153 -3.24 -18.20 -1.31
CA THR A 153 -2.36 -17.27 -2.03
C THR A 153 -3.04 -15.92 -2.14
N PHE A 154 -2.38 -14.96 -2.77
CA PHE A 154 -2.94 -13.64 -2.99
C PHE A 154 -2.74 -13.19 -4.43
N GLN A 155 -3.68 -12.37 -4.88
CA GLN A 155 -3.60 -11.70 -6.16
C GLN A 155 -3.69 -10.19 -5.93
N ILE A 156 -2.78 -9.47 -6.56
CA ILE A 156 -2.79 -8.01 -6.62
C ILE A 156 -3.22 -7.60 -8.03
N ASN A 157 -4.32 -6.87 -8.11
CA ASN A 157 -4.78 -6.26 -9.36
C ASN A 157 -4.46 -4.76 -9.33
N MET A 158 -3.68 -4.28 -10.28
CA MET A 158 -3.26 -2.87 -10.35
C MET A 158 -4.01 -2.12 -11.44
N LEU A 159 -4.31 -0.85 -11.20
CA LEU A 159 -4.75 0.06 -12.25
C LEU A 159 -3.64 0.23 -13.30
N LYS A 160 -4.05 0.28 -14.57
CA LYS A 160 -3.14 0.62 -15.69
C LYS A 160 -2.68 2.07 -15.62
N LYS A 161 -3.50 2.96 -15.03
CA LYS A 161 -3.19 4.37 -14.82
C LYS A 161 -2.12 4.52 -13.73
N LYS A 162 -1.22 5.48 -13.93
CA LYS A 162 -0.10 5.75 -13.02
C LYS A 162 0.22 7.24 -12.98
N LYS A 163 0.85 7.66 -11.89
CA LYS A 163 1.45 8.98 -11.68
C LYS A 163 2.94 8.79 -11.45
N THR A 164 3.76 9.76 -11.83
CA THR A 164 5.20 9.74 -11.53
C THR A 164 5.45 10.59 -10.29
N VAL A 165 6.10 10.00 -9.29
CA VAL A 165 6.47 10.67 -8.05
C VAL A 165 7.98 10.84 -8.03
N THR A 166 8.43 12.02 -7.61
CA THR A 166 9.86 12.39 -7.52
C THR A 166 10.25 12.98 -6.17
N ASP A 167 9.29 13.11 -5.24
CA ASP A 167 9.53 13.56 -3.87
C ASP A 167 9.11 12.46 -2.89
N ILE A 168 10.04 11.54 -2.62
CA ILE A 168 9.91 10.43 -1.68
C ILE A 168 10.95 10.60 -0.58
N LYS A 169 10.53 10.61 0.69
CA LYS A 169 11.45 10.69 1.83
C LYS A 169 11.16 9.62 2.87
N PHE A 170 12.22 9.17 3.51
CA PHE A 170 12.19 8.30 4.68
C PHE A 170 12.66 9.14 5.86
N LEU A 171 11.78 9.31 6.84
CA LEU A 171 11.96 10.19 7.98
C LEU A 171 11.92 9.36 9.26
N THR A 172 12.59 9.87 10.28
CA THR A 172 12.45 9.48 11.68
C THR A 172 11.40 10.36 12.36
N GLU A 173 10.94 9.99 13.57
CA GLU A 173 9.97 10.81 14.31
C GLU A 173 10.47 12.23 14.61
N THR A 174 11.78 12.40 14.80
CA THR A 174 12.38 13.71 15.10
C THR A 174 12.36 14.66 13.92
N GLU A 175 12.42 14.14 12.69
CA GLU A 175 12.48 14.93 11.44
C GLU A 175 11.10 15.39 10.97
N ILE A 176 10.01 14.92 11.59
CA ILE A 176 8.64 15.24 11.18
C ILE A 176 8.37 16.75 11.25
N LYS A 177 8.92 17.44 12.27
CA LYS A 177 8.67 18.87 12.49
C LYS A 177 9.12 19.74 11.30
N ASP A 178 10.08 19.26 10.53
CA ASP A 178 10.65 19.96 9.38
C ASP A 178 9.95 19.57 8.06
N ASP A 179 9.03 18.59 8.08
CA ASP A 179 8.23 18.18 6.93
C ASP A 179 6.74 18.47 7.16
N VAL A 180 6.25 19.52 6.49
CA VAL A 180 4.87 20.01 6.64
C VAL A 180 3.81 18.92 6.40
N LEU A 181 4.03 18.02 5.44
CA LEU A 181 3.07 16.95 5.14
C LEU A 181 3.02 15.93 6.28
N ALA A 182 4.18 15.47 6.74
CA ALA A 182 4.26 14.51 7.83
C ALA A 182 3.76 15.11 9.16
N TRP A 183 4.12 16.36 9.46
CA TRP A 183 3.67 17.08 10.65
C TRP A 183 2.16 17.23 10.71
N ASN A 184 1.53 17.64 9.60
CA ASN A 184 0.08 17.78 9.53
C ASN A 184 -0.63 16.44 9.75
N CYS A 185 -0.09 15.35 9.19
CA CYS A 185 -0.64 14.01 9.39
C CYS A 185 -0.59 13.59 10.86
N PHE A 186 0.57 13.72 11.50
CA PHE A 186 0.76 13.31 12.90
C PHE A 186 -0.05 14.17 13.87
N SER A 187 -0.11 15.48 13.61
CA SER A 187 -0.89 16.41 14.45
C SER A 187 -2.36 16.01 14.51
N VAL A 188 -2.95 15.62 13.38
CA VAL A 188 -4.36 15.21 13.29
C VAL A 188 -4.58 13.78 13.75
N ASN A 189 -3.75 12.82 13.33
CA ASN A 189 -4.07 11.39 13.46
C ASN A 189 -3.26 10.65 14.53
N LYS A 190 -2.22 11.26 15.12
CA LYS A 190 -1.42 10.65 16.21
C LYS A 190 -1.56 11.40 17.53
N TYR A 191 -1.59 12.74 17.48
CA TYR A 191 -1.55 13.58 18.67
C TYR A 191 -2.91 14.10 19.11
N ALA A 192 -3.81 14.44 18.18
CA ALA A 192 -5.15 14.90 18.53
C ALA A 192 -6.03 13.78 19.12
N GLU A 193 -5.81 12.52 18.75
CA GLU A 193 -6.53 11.36 19.33
C GLU A 193 -6.18 11.10 20.80
N LYS A 194 -5.12 11.71 21.34
CA LYS A 194 -4.69 11.57 22.74
C LYS A 194 -5.29 12.63 23.68
N LYS A 195 -6.32 13.37 23.25
CA LYS A 195 -7.04 14.34 24.08
C LYS A 195 -8.45 13.90 24.40
#